data_AF-X1LLG9-F1
#
_entry.id   AF-X1LLG9-F1
#
_cell.length_a   1.000
_cell.length_b   1.000
_cell.length_c   1.000
_cell.angle_alpha   90.00
_cell.angle_beta   90.00
_cell.angle_gamma   90.00
#
_symmetry.space_group_name_H-M   'P 1'
#
loop_
_entity.id
_entity.type
_entity.pdbx_description
1 polymer ?
#
loop_
_entity_poly.entity_id
_entity_poly.type
_entity_poly.pdbx_seq_one_letter_code
_entity_poly.pdbx_strand_id
1 'polypeptide(L)' 'IALNHISRTRDGRDNNPISRSYYLKKISEGKTKKEALTCLARRLTDVIYAIMRDRSIYSFSKVKSFGDNCKILETVAV' A
#
# COMPACT_ATOMS: atom_id res chain seq x y z
N ILE A 1 -11.28 5.79 2.05
CA ILE A 1 -9.83 6.09 2.15
C ILE A 1 -9.01 5.25 1.16
N ALA A 2 -9.06 3.91 1.24
CA ALA A 2 -8.28 3.03 0.35
C ALA A 2 -8.67 3.09 -1.14
N LEU A 3 -9.94 3.41 -1.46
CA LEU A 3 -10.41 3.48 -2.85
C LEU A 3 -9.63 4.54 -3.66
N ASN A 4 -9.43 5.74 -3.10
CA ASN A 4 -8.72 6.84 -3.78
C ASN A 4 -7.26 6.49 -4.11
N HIS A 5 -6.62 5.60 -3.34
CA HIS A 5 -5.25 5.13 -3.59
C HIS A 5 -5.16 4.18 -4.79
N ILE A 6 -6.23 3.45 -5.11
CA ILE A 6 -6.26 2.49 -6.22
C ILE A 6 -7.04 3.02 -7.44
N SER A 7 -7.72 4.16 -7.29
CA SER A 7 -8.39 4.86 -8.37
C SER A 7 -7.41 5.21 -9.49
N ARG A 8 -7.94 5.23 -10.71
CA ARG A 8 -7.23 5.68 -11.90
C ARG A 8 -7.67 7.08 -12.28
N THR A 9 -6.70 7.88 -12.71
CA THR A 9 -6.97 9.18 -13.30
C THR A 9 -7.63 8.99 -14.67
N ARG A 10 -8.29 10.01 -15.20
CA ARG A 10 -8.84 10.02 -16.57
C ARG A 10 -7.80 9.70 -17.65
N ASP A 11 -6.53 10.02 -17.39
CA ASP A 11 -5.37 9.69 -18.24
C ASP A 11 -4.95 8.21 -18.18
N GLY A 12 -5.64 7.37 -17.39
CA GLY A 12 -5.33 5.95 -17.23
C GLY A 12 -4.20 5.64 -16.25
N ARG A 13 -3.53 6.67 -15.71
CA ARG A 13 -2.47 6.51 -14.71
C ARG A 13 -3.04 6.06 -13.36
N ASP A 14 -2.32 5.16 -12.71
CA ASP A 14 -2.63 4.70 -11.37
C ASP A 14 -2.20 5.77 -10.35
N ASN A 15 -3.10 6.17 -9.45
CA ASN A 15 -2.80 7.25 -8.48
C ASN A 15 -1.69 6.86 -7.49
N ASN A 16 -1.67 5.59 -7.07
CA ASN A 16 -0.55 5.03 -6.31
C ASN A 16 -0.26 3.59 -6.78
N PRO A 17 0.84 3.36 -7.53
CA PRO A 17 1.15 2.04 -8.08
C PRO A 17 1.43 0.99 -6.99
N ILE A 18 1.96 1.40 -5.83
CA ILE A 18 2.29 0.51 -4.71
C ILE A 18 1.01 0.02 -4.02
N SER A 19 0.05 0.92 -3.79
CA SER A 19 -1.24 0.55 -3.20
C SER A 19 -2.03 -0.35 -4.14
N ARG A 20 -1.96 -0.08 -5.45
CA ARG A 20 -2.64 -0.87 -6.48
C ARG A 20 -2.05 -2.26 -6.65
N SER A 21 -0.72 -2.41 -6.70
CA SER A 21 -0.08 -3.72 -6.78
C SER A 21 -0.39 -4.59 -5.56
N TYR A 22 -0.45 -3.99 -4.37
CA TYR A 22 -0.89 -4.70 -3.15
C TYR A 22 -2.34 -5.16 -3.23
N TYR A 23 -3.25 -4.31 -3.71
CA TYR A 23 -4.66 -4.67 -3.90
C TYR A 23 -4.81 -5.84 -4.90
N LEU A 24 -4.09 -5.79 -6.03
CA LEU A 24 -4.08 -6.86 -7.02
C LEU A 24 -3.49 -8.16 -6.46
N LYS A 25 -2.41 -8.08 -5.66
CA LYS A 25 -1.86 -9.23 -4.94
C LYS A 25 -2.90 -9.86 -4.01
N LYS A 26 -3.68 -9.06 -3.28
CA LYS A 26 -4.75 -9.58 -2.41
C LYS A 26 -5.89 -10.22 -3.18
N ILE A 27 -6.19 -9.74 -4.38
CA ILE A 27 -7.15 -10.41 -5.28
C ILE A 27 -6.59 -11.74 -5.80
N SER A 28 -5.31 -11.79 -6.21
CA SER A 28 -4.69 -13.04 -6.69
C SER A 28 -4.56 -14.10 -5.60
N GLU A 29 -4.48 -13.69 -4.33
CA GLU A 29 -4.57 -14.57 -3.16
C GLU A 29 -5.99 -15.15 -2.94
N GLY A 30 -6.98 -14.78 -3.76
CA GLY A 30 -8.36 -15.29 -3.68
C GLY A 30 -9.29 -14.47 -2.79
N LYS A 31 -8.86 -13.31 -2.27
CA LYS A 31 -9.71 -12.46 -1.44
C LYS A 31 -10.74 -11.71 -2.29
N THR A 32 -11.92 -11.47 -1.73
CA THR A 32 -12.90 -10.63 -2.40
C THR A 32 -12.41 -9.19 -2.48
N LYS A 33 -12.92 -8.43 -3.46
CA LYS A 33 -12.56 -7.00 -3.66
C LYS A 33 -12.75 -6.16 -2.39
N LYS A 34 -13.84 -6.42 -1.64
CA LYS A 34 -14.13 -5.72 -0.39
C LYS A 34 -13.09 -6.05 0.69
N GLU A 35 -12.73 -7.32 0.83
CA GLU A 35 -11.70 -7.74 1.80
C GLU A 35 -10.31 -7.20 1.43
N ALA A 36 -9.96 -7.19 0.15
CA ALA A 36 -8.72 -6.60 -0.34
C ALA A 36 -8.65 -5.09 -0.05
N LEU A 37 -9.77 -4.36 -0.20
CA LEU A 37 -9.87 -2.95 0.19
C LEU A 37 -9.70 -2.76 1.70
N THR A 38 -10.34 -3.59 2.53
CA THR A 38 -10.18 -3.53 3.99
C THR A 38 -8.74 -3.82 4.40
N CYS A 39 -8.09 -4.81 3.76
CA CYS A 39 -6.69 -5.14 4.00
C CYS A 39 -5.76 -3.99 3.63
N LEU A 40 -6.02 -3.30 2.52
CA LEU A 40 -5.29 -2.09 2.12
C LEU A 40 -5.51 -0.95 3.12
N ALA A 41 -6.76 -0.73 3.57
CA ALA A 41 -7.07 0.30 4.55
C ALA A 41 -6.33 0.09 5.88
N ARG A 42 -6.29 -1.16 6.37
CA ARG A 42 -5.54 -1.52 7.59
C ARG A 42 -4.05 -1.20 7.44
N ARG A 43 -3.44 -1.60 6.32
CA ARG A 43 -2.03 -1.31 6.01
C ARG A 43 -1.74 0.20 6.05
N LEU A 44 -2.65 1.03 5.54
CA LEU A 44 -2.50 2.49 5.59
C LEU A 44 -2.59 3.02 7.02
N THR A 45 -3.54 2.52 7.81
CA THR A 45 -3.68 2.90 9.22
C THR A 45 -2.47 2.49 10.06
N ASP A 46 -1.90 1.31 9.83
CA ASP A 46 -0.71 0.83 10.55
C ASP A 46 0.50 1.75 10.30
N VAL A 47 0.66 2.24 9.06
CA VAL A 47 1.70 3.21 8.71
C VAL A 47 1.47 4.55 9.43
N ILE A 48 0.24 5.06 9.42
CA ILE A 48 -0.12 6.30 10.14
C ILE A 48 0.15 6.15 11.63
N TYR A 49 -0.25 5.02 12.21
CA TYR A 49 -0.03 4.72 13.61
C TYR A 49 1.46 4.66 13.97
N ALA A 50 2.28 4.01 13.14
CA ALA A 50 3.73 3.97 13.34
C ALA A 50 4.34 5.38 13.35
N ILE A 51 3.96 6.23 12.39
CA ILE A 51 4.42 7.64 12.31
C ILE A 51 4.05 8.40 13.59
N MET A 52 2.81 8.25 14.05
CA MET A 52 2.33 8.90 15.27
C MET A 52 3.05 8.39 16.53
N ARG A 53 3.28 7.09 16.62
CA ARG A 53 3.95 6.43 17.74
C ARG A 53 5.41 6.88 17.87
N ASP A 54 6.14 6.88 16.77
CA ASP A 54 7.56 7.23 16.74
C ASP A 54 7.80 8.75 16.77
N ARG A 55 6.72 9.57 16.79
CA ARG A 55 6.74 11.04 16.65
C ARG A 55 7.70 11.51 15.55
N SER A 56 7.80 10.71 14.50
CA SER A 56 8.78 10.90 13.44
C SER A 56 8.13 11.66 12.30
N ILE A 57 8.88 12.57 11.68
CA ILE A 57 8.43 13.24 10.47
C ILE A 57 8.29 12.17 9.38
N TYR A 58 7.14 12.13 8.72
CA TYR A 58 6.90 11.22 7.61
C TYR A 58 8.00 11.40 6.56
N SER A 59 8.85 10.39 6.43
CA SER A 59 9.89 10.32 5.42
C SER A 59 9.66 9.05 4.62
N PHE A 60 9.26 9.22 3.36
CA PHE A 60 9.03 8.09 2.43
C PHE A 60 10.27 7.19 2.28
N SER A 61 11.47 7.72 2.57
CA SER A 61 12.72 6.95 2.58
C SER A 61 12.90 6.06 3.82
N LYS A 62 12.24 6.37 4.93
CA LYS A 62 12.42 5.69 6.23
C LYS A 62 11.32 4.69 6.60
N VAL A 63 10.26 4.54 5.80
CA VAL A 63 9.13 3.60 6.05
C VAL A 63 9.49 2.10 5.94
N LYS A 64 10.78 1.76 6.02
CA LYS A 64 11.34 0.41 5.80
C LYS A 64 11.22 -0.52 7.02
N SER A 65 10.92 0.00 8.21
CA SER A 65 11.12 -0.74 9.48
C SER A 65 9.85 -1.17 10.23
N PHE A 66 8.71 -1.38 9.57
CA PHE A 66 7.50 -1.84 10.25
C PHE A 66 6.94 -3.13 9.62
N GLY A 67 7.56 -4.27 9.97
CA GLY A 67 6.94 -5.60 9.87
C GLY A 67 6.84 -6.21 8.48
N ASP A 68 7.74 -7.16 8.22
CA ASP A 68 7.60 -8.35 7.38
C ASP A 68 6.29 -8.48 6.59
N ASN A 69 6.32 -8.03 5.34
CA ASN A 69 5.48 -8.39 4.17
C ASN A 69 5.56 -7.32 3.07
N CYS A 70 6.26 -6.21 3.34
CA CYS A 70 6.74 -5.29 2.32
C CYS A 70 8.09 -5.80 1.79
N LYS A 71 8.09 -6.83 0.91
CA LYS A 71 9.21 -7.02 -0.01
C LYS A 71 9.24 -5.82 -0.97
N ILE A 72 9.78 -4.70 -0.53
CA ILE A 72 10.35 -3.71 -1.43
C ILE A 72 11.83 -4.06 -1.52
N LEU A 73 12.15 -4.88 -2.52
CA LEU A 73 13.12 -4.58 -3.58
C LEU A 73 13.37 -5.86 -4.40
N GLU A 74 13.52 -5.65 -5.71
CA GLU A 74 13.91 -6.61 -6.75
C GLU A 74 12.88 -7.68 -7.15
N THR A 75 12.18 -7.44 -8.26
CA THR A 75 12.17 -8.38 -9.39
C THR A 75 11.71 -7.61 -10.64
N VAL A 76 12.68 -7.29 -11.50
CA VAL A 76 12.55 -6.97 -12.94
C VAL A 76 11.88 -5.64 -13.31
N ALA A 77 12.69 -4.57 -13.29
CA ALA A 77 12.86 -3.76 -14.48
C ALA A 77 14.31 -3.98 -14.94
N VAL A 78 14.46 -4.40 -16.20
CA VAL A 78 15.72 -4.59 -16.93
C VAL A 78 16.66 -3.40 -16.76
#